data_AF-A0A2V0QHC2-F1
#
_entry.id   AF-A0A2V0QHC2-F1
#
_cell.length_a   1.000
_cell.length_b   1.000
_cell.length_c   1.000
_cell.angle_alpha   90.00
_cell.angle_beta   90.00
_cell.angle_gamma   90.00
#
_symmetry.space_group_name_H-M   'P 1'
#
loop_
_entity.id
_entity.type
_entity.pdbx_description
1 polymer ?
#
loop_
_entity_poly.entity_id
_entity_poly.type
_entity_poly.pdbx_seq_one_letter_code
_entity_poly.pdbx_strand_id
1 'polypeptide(L)'
;MPVQVSAYQGAWRDIPAASRSRLKPGGRNLTLGSSAIAGTRVWDEHAGVRLTLGPLSSEQADSLLPDGTAHQHLAGFAALYFGPDLDCALTLLVAGAKPMVMDREQRPALNWNLGLHRQPTSQQQRIDTYLRQAEIV
;
A
#
# COMPACT_ATOMS: atom_id res chain seq x y z
N MET A 1 2.02 -18.65 10.42
CA MET A 1 2.61 -17.31 10.21
C MET A 1 1.92 -16.32 11.15
N PRO A 2 2.65 -15.45 11.86
CA PRO A 2 2.07 -14.38 12.67
C PRO A 2 1.42 -13.30 11.77
N VAL A 3 0.29 -12.76 12.22
CA VAL A 3 -0.41 -11.65 11.58
C VAL A 3 -0.65 -10.57 12.62
N GLN A 4 -0.18 -9.34 12.35
CA GLN A 4 -0.51 -8.17 13.15
C GLN A 4 -1.36 -7.20 12.33
N VAL A 5 -2.35 -6.59 12.97
CA VAL A 5 -3.20 -5.57 12.37
C VAL A 5 -3.00 -4.27 13.13
N SER A 6 -2.71 -3.20 12.39
CA SER A 6 -2.64 -1.84 12.93
C SER A 6 -3.77 -1.01 12.33
N ALA A 7 -4.55 -0.37 13.20
CA ALA A 7 -5.57 0.59 12.81
C ALA A 7 -4.96 1.94 12.39
N TYR A 8 -5.77 2.79 11.76
CA TYR A 8 -5.45 4.19 11.44
C TYR A 8 -4.23 4.35 10.54
N GLN A 9 -4.23 3.61 9.42
CA GLN A 9 -3.30 3.87 8.34
C GLN A 9 -3.78 5.09 7.56
N GLY A 10 -3.17 6.25 7.85
CA GLY A 10 -3.49 7.46 7.11
C GLY A 10 -3.04 7.42 5.65
N ALA A 11 -3.78 8.12 4.79
CA ALA A 11 -3.47 8.26 3.38
C ALA A 11 -3.87 9.65 2.84
N TRP A 12 -3.25 10.04 1.74
CA TRP A 12 -3.66 11.23 1.00
C TRP A 12 -4.87 10.91 0.14
N ARG A 13 -5.97 11.65 0.34
CA ARG A 13 -7.19 11.57 -0.46
C ARG A 13 -7.30 12.78 -1.38
N ASP A 14 -7.70 12.55 -2.63
CA ASP A 14 -7.92 13.63 -3.59
C ASP A 14 -9.22 14.38 -3.27
N ILE A 15 -9.12 15.71 -3.25
CA ILE A 15 -10.29 16.57 -3.06
C ILE A 15 -11.02 16.69 -4.41
N PRO A 16 -12.35 16.45 -4.48
CA PRO A 16 -13.12 16.62 -5.70
C PRO A 16 -12.95 18.04 -6.28
N ALA A 17 -12.87 18.16 -7.60
CA ALA A 17 -12.60 19.44 -8.25
C ALA A 17 -13.63 20.54 -7.89
N ALA A 18 -14.89 20.14 -7.64
CA ALA A 18 -15.97 21.03 -7.20
C ALA A 18 -15.80 21.54 -5.76
N SER A 19 -15.05 20.81 -4.92
CA SER A 19 -14.80 21.15 -3.52
C SER A 19 -13.51 21.95 -3.32
N ARG A 20 -12.67 22.09 -4.36
CA ARG A 20 -11.41 22.86 -4.28
C ARG A 20 -11.66 24.36 -4.31
N SER A 21 -10.93 25.09 -3.47
CA SER A 21 -10.90 26.55 -3.47
C SER A 21 -10.23 27.07 -4.74
N ARG A 22 -10.93 27.94 -5.49
CA ARG A 22 -10.39 28.60 -6.69
C ARG A 22 -10.71 30.08 -6.65
N LEU A 23 -9.67 30.92 -6.55
CA LEU A 23 -9.78 32.38 -6.57
C LEU A 23 -10.15 32.85 -7.98
N LYS A 24 -11.45 32.93 -8.26
CA LYS A 24 -12.03 33.45 -9.50
C LYS A 24 -13.40 34.07 -9.23
N PRO A 25 -13.91 34.96 -10.09
CA PRO A 25 -15.30 35.43 -10.00
C PRO A 25 -16.27 34.24 -9.96
N GLY A 26 -17.21 34.24 -9.01
CA GLY A 26 -18.13 33.12 -8.77
C GLY A 26 -17.48 31.86 -8.17
N GLY A 27 -16.26 31.97 -7.64
CA GLY A 27 -15.59 30.87 -6.94
C GLY A 27 -16.32 30.43 -5.67
N ARG A 28 -16.17 29.16 -5.32
CA ARG A 28 -16.75 28.53 -4.12
C ARG A 28 -15.64 28.14 -3.15
N ASN A 29 -16.01 27.92 -1.89
CA ASN A 29 -15.10 27.45 -0.84
C ASN A 29 -13.92 28.43 -0.63
N LEU A 30 -14.21 29.72 -0.48
CA LEU A 30 -13.18 30.78 -0.36
C LEU A 30 -13.16 31.44 1.02
N THR A 31 -13.92 30.93 1.99
CA THR A 31 -13.97 31.50 3.34
C THR A 31 -12.92 30.86 4.23
N LEU A 32 -11.90 31.63 4.62
CA LEU A 32 -10.86 31.19 5.56
C LEU A 32 -11.48 30.78 6.90
N GLY A 33 -10.95 29.71 7.51
CA GLY A 33 -11.46 29.14 8.76
C GLY A 33 -12.80 28.43 8.64
N SER A 34 -13.38 28.31 7.44
CA SER A 34 -14.68 27.67 7.24
C SER A 34 -14.69 26.70 6.05
N SER A 35 -14.37 27.18 4.85
CA SER A 35 -14.49 26.38 3.61
C SER A 35 -13.25 26.44 2.71
N ALA A 36 -12.35 27.38 2.93
CA ALA A 36 -11.12 27.46 2.15
C ALA A 36 -10.18 26.28 2.45
N ILE A 37 -9.73 25.59 1.40
CA ILE A 37 -8.76 24.49 1.45
C ILE A 37 -7.55 24.84 0.59
N ALA A 38 -6.35 24.57 1.12
CA ALA A 38 -5.11 24.70 0.38
C ALA A 38 -4.76 23.40 -0.36
N GLY A 39 -4.52 23.48 -1.67
CA GLY A 39 -4.06 22.35 -2.47
C GLY A 39 -5.18 21.48 -3.07
N THR A 40 -4.82 20.25 -3.44
CA THR A 40 -5.73 19.31 -4.13
C THR A 40 -5.96 18.00 -3.37
N ARG A 41 -5.29 17.82 -2.23
CA ARG A 41 -5.33 16.60 -1.41
C ARG A 41 -5.47 16.95 0.06
N VAL A 42 -6.14 16.09 0.80
CA VAL A 42 -6.25 16.14 2.25
C VAL A 42 -5.70 14.85 2.85
N TRP A 43 -5.09 14.97 4.03
CA TRP A 43 -4.69 13.79 4.79
C TRP A 43 -5.88 13.25 5.55
N ASP A 44 -6.20 11.98 5.34
CA ASP A 44 -7.22 11.25 6.08
C ASP A 44 -6.51 10.24 6.98
N GLU A 45 -6.59 10.46 8.31
CA GLU A 45 -5.96 9.60 9.32
C GLU A 45 -6.63 8.23 9.43
N HIS A 46 -7.89 8.13 9.01
CA HIS A 46 -8.70 6.92 9.09
C HIS A 46 -8.83 6.21 7.74
N ALA A 47 -8.00 6.57 6.76
CA ALA A 47 -8.13 6.10 5.39
C ALA A 47 -8.01 4.57 5.22
N GLY A 48 -7.40 3.87 6.19
CA GLY A 48 -7.14 2.46 6.03
C GLY A 48 -6.63 1.72 7.27
N VAL A 49 -6.26 0.47 7.02
CA VAL A 49 -5.65 -0.44 7.99
C VAL A 49 -4.37 -1.03 7.42
N ARG A 50 -3.46 -1.50 8.29
CA ARG A 50 -2.23 -2.18 7.88
C ARG A 50 -2.19 -3.61 8.41
N LEU A 51 -2.03 -4.56 7.50
CA LEU A 51 -1.74 -5.96 7.81
C LEU A 51 -0.24 -6.18 7.71
N THR A 52 0.37 -6.70 8.77
CA THR A 52 1.79 -7.09 8.80
C THR A 52 1.90 -8.60 8.94
N LEU A 53 2.55 -9.23 7.97
CA LEU A 53 2.70 -10.68 7.85
C LEU A 53 4.17 -11.06 7.97
N GLY A 54 4.50 -11.99 8.88
CA GLY A 54 5.81 -12.64 8.90
C GLY A 54 6.38 -12.93 10.28
N PRO A 55 7.59 -13.50 10.37
CA PRO A 55 8.53 -13.71 9.25
C PRO A 55 8.06 -14.73 8.21
N LEU A 56 8.35 -14.44 6.94
CA LEU A 56 7.97 -15.19 5.73
C LEU A 56 9.19 -15.79 5.02
N SER A 57 9.03 -16.95 4.38
CA SER A 57 10.00 -17.39 3.36
C SER A 57 9.87 -16.56 2.09
N SER A 58 10.89 -16.58 1.23
CA SER A 58 10.84 -15.90 -0.08
C SER A 58 9.66 -16.39 -0.93
N GLU A 59 9.41 -17.71 -0.98
CA GLU A 59 8.28 -18.29 -1.72
C GLU A 59 6.92 -17.80 -1.21
N GLN A 60 6.77 -17.70 0.11
CA GLN A 60 5.54 -17.17 0.69
C GLN A 60 5.37 -15.68 0.37
N ALA A 61 6.44 -14.91 0.45
CA ALA A 61 6.42 -13.50 0.09
C ALA A 61 6.02 -13.31 -1.37
N ASP A 62 6.63 -14.07 -2.29
CA ASP A 62 6.33 -14.03 -3.72
C ASP A 62 4.85 -14.33 -4.02
N SER A 63 4.25 -15.29 -3.30
CA SER A 63 2.82 -15.59 -3.45
C SER A 63 1.88 -14.48 -2.95
N LEU A 64 2.36 -13.62 -2.05
CA LEU A 64 1.62 -12.51 -1.42
C LEU A 64 1.89 -11.15 -2.09
N LEU A 65 2.84 -11.08 -3.02
CA LEU A 65 3.04 -9.92 -3.88
C LEU A 65 1.87 -9.80 -4.90
N PRO A 66 1.62 -8.61 -5.48
CA PRO A 66 0.47 -8.38 -6.35
C PRO A 66 0.27 -9.36 -7.51
N ASP A 67 1.34 -9.93 -8.06
CA ASP A 67 1.28 -10.93 -9.14
C ASP A 67 1.09 -12.38 -8.62
N GLY A 68 1.09 -12.56 -7.30
CA GLY A 68 0.97 -13.84 -6.63
C GLY A 68 -0.48 -14.28 -6.39
N THR A 69 -0.71 -15.59 -6.34
CA THR A 69 -2.05 -16.16 -6.19
C THR A 69 -2.67 -15.89 -4.82
N ALA A 70 -1.88 -15.83 -3.75
CA ALA A 70 -2.37 -15.57 -2.40
C ALA A 70 -2.77 -14.10 -2.22
N HIS A 71 -2.16 -13.17 -2.97
CA HIS A 71 -2.51 -11.76 -2.93
C HIS A 71 -3.97 -11.52 -3.34
N GLN A 72 -4.44 -12.15 -4.41
CA GLN A 72 -5.82 -11.98 -4.89
C GLN A 72 -6.85 -12.46 -3.86
N HIS A 73 -6.61 -13.62 -3.25
CA HIS A 73 -7.48 -14.12 -2.17
C HIS A 73 -7.49 -13.17 -0.97
N LEU A 74 -6.31 -12.71 -0.53
CA LEU A 74 -6.20 -11.81 0.60
C LEU A 74 -6.85 -10.45 0.32
N ALA A 75 -6.69 -9.91 -0.89
CA ALA A 75 -7.35 -8.70 -1.33
C ALA A 75 -8.88 -8.87 -1.38
N GLY A 76 -9.38 -10.03 -1.82
CA GLY A 76 -10.80 -10.38 -1.78
C GLY A 76 -11.36 -10.42 -0.36
N PHE A 77 -10.64 -11.05 0.57
CA PHE A 77 -11.05 -11.07 1.99
C PHE A 77 -11.01 -9.67 2.61
N ALA A 78 -9.98 -8.88 2.33
CA ALA A 78 -9.88 -7.51 2.82
C ALA A 78 -11.04 -6.64 2.29
N ALA A 79 -11.36 -6.73 1.00
CA ALA A 79 -12.49 -6.02 0.40
C ALA A 79 -13.84 -6.47 0.99
N LEU A 80 -14.01 -7.77 1.24
CA LEU A 80 -15.23 -8.31 1.87
C LEU A 80 -15.42 -7.78 3.30
N TYR A 81 -14.34 -7.69 4.08
CA TYR A 81 -14.40 -7.34 5.50
C TYR A 81 -14.40 -5.82 5.74
N PHE A 82 -13.55 -5.08 5.03
CA PHE A 82 -13.38 -3.64 5.23
C PHE A 82 -14.23 -2.80 4.27
N GLY A 83 -14.77 -3.39 3.20
CA GLY A 83 -15.52 -2.68 2.18
C GLY A 83 -14.63 -1.84 1.25
N PRO A 84 -15.24 -1.02 0.38
CA PRO A 84 -14.55 -0.25 -0.64
C PRO A 84 -13.87 1.03 -0.13
N ASP A 85 -14.25 1.53 1.05
CA ASP A 85 -13.82 2.85 1.55
C ASP A 85 -12.48 2.81 2.31
N LEU A 86 -12.09 1.63 2.81
CA LEU A 86 -10.88 1.44 3.61
C LEU A 86 -9.76 0.84 2.76
N ASP A 87 -8.66 1.59 2.66
CA ASP A 87 -7.46 1.10 2.00
C ASP A 87 -6.79 0.04 2.91
N CYS A 88 -6.43 -1.12 2.35
CA CYS A 88 -5.72 -2.14 3.09
C CYS A 88 -4.24 -2.18 2.68
N ALA A 89 -3.38 -1.61 3.53
CA ALA A 89 -1.93 -1.69 3.36
C ALA A 89 -1.42 -3.08 3.81
N LEU A 90 -0.44 -3.61 3.09
CA LEU A 90 0.18 -4.90 3.37
C LEU A 90 1.69 -4.71 3.57
N THR A 91 2.19 -5.21 4.69
CA THR A 91 3.61 -5.31 4.99
C THR A 91 3.99 -6.78 5.07
N LEU A 92 4.97 -7.19 4.29
CA LEU A 92 5.57 -8.52 4.32
C LEU A 92 6.95 -8.42 5.00
N LEU A 93 7.16 -9.19 6.06
CA LEU A 93 8.45 -9.34 6.72
C LEU A 93 9.08 -10.65 6.24
N VAL A 94 10.06 -10.55 5.35
CA VAL A 94 10.70 -11.71 4.72
C VAL A 94 12.00 -12.06 5.44
N ALA A 95 12.14 -13.32 5.84
CA ALA A 95 13.34 -13.81 6.50
C ALA A 95 14.45 -14.08 5.48
N GLY A 96 15.63 -13.51 5.73
CA GLY A 96 16.85 -13.85 5.00
C GLY A 96 16.85 -13.37 3.55
N ALA A 97 17.03 -12.06 3.34
CA ALA A 97 17.18 -11.51 2.00
C ALA A 97 18.44 -12.05 1.33
N LYS A 98 18.25 -12.86 0.28
CA LYS A 98 19.34 -13.27 -0.60
C LYS A 98 19.75 -12.09 -1.50
N PRO A 99 21.05 -11.93 -1.81
CA PRO A 99 21.48 -10.97 -2.82
C PRO A 99 20.73 -11.19 -4.13
N MET A 100 20.12 -10.14 -4.67
CA MET A 100 19.48 -10.20 -5.98
C MET A 100 20.54 -10.36 -7.07
N VAL A 101 20.31 -11.29 -8.00
CA VAL A 101 21.12 -11.46 -9.21
C VAL A 101 20.29 -11.00 -10.40
N MET A 102 20.89 -10.22 -11.30
CA MET A 102 20.23 -9.87 -12.56
C MET A 102 20.35 -11.04 -13.52
N ASP A 103 19.29 -11.83 -13.62
CA ASP A 103 19.14 -12.87 -14.64
C ASP A 103 17.75 -12.79 -15.31
N ARG A 104 17.44 -13.74 -16.19
CA ARG A 104 16.13 -13.79 -16.88
C ARG A 104 15.07 -14.56 -16.11
N GLU A 105 15.45 -15.30 -15.08
CA GLU A 105 14.55 -16.13 -14.27
C GLU A 105 13.93 -15.32 -13.13
N GLN A 106 14.71 -14.45 -12.49
CA GLN A 106 14.30 -13.50 -11.46
C GLN A 106 14.13 -12.11 -12.04
N ARG A 107 12.89 -11.75 -12.39
CA ARG A 107 12.56 -10.39 -12.82
C ARG A 107 12.73 -9.41 -11.66
N PRO A 108 13.59 -8.38 -11.79
CA PRO A 108 13.71 -7.36 -10.77
C PRO A 108 12.43 -6.51 -10.72
N ALA A 109 11.77 -6.53 -9.57
CA ALA A 109 10.63 -5.70 -9.22
C ALA A 109 11.09 -4.65 -8.20
N LEU A 110 11.18 -3.41 -8.69
CA LEU A 110 11.56 -2.27 -7.87
C LEU A 110 10.61 -2.18 -6.66
N ASN A 111 11.18 -2.06 -5.45
CA ASN A 111 10.50 -2.03 -4.14
C ASN A 111 10.04 -3.39 -3.55
N TRP A 112 10.03 -4.50 -4.30
CA TRP A 112 9.54 -5.79 -3.78
C TRP A 112 10.63 -6.83 -3.57
N ASN A 113 11.41 -7.14 -4.60
CA ASN A 113 12.49 -8.13 -4.51
C ASN A 113 13.89 -7.50 -4.69
N LEU A 114 13.96 -6.17 -4.83
CA LEU A 114 15.21 -5.45 -5.05
C LEU A 114 15.94 -5.13 -3.74
N GLY A 115 16.41 -6.18 -3.06
CA GLY A 115 17.33 -6.06 -1.93
C GLY A 115 18.77 -5.91 -2.42
N LEU A 116 19.28 -4.67 -2.51
CA LEU A 116 20.68 -4.40 -2.87
C LEU A 116 21.61 -4.75 -1.71
N HIS A 117 21.97 -6.03 -1.63
CA HIS A 117 22.92 -6.54 -0.64
C HIS A 117 24.09 -7.22 -1.35
N ARG A 118 25.32 -6.90 -0.93
CA ARG A 118 26.54 -7.55 -1.44
C ARG A 118 26.75 -8.95 -0.85
N GLN A 119 26.17 -9.21 0.32
CA GLN A 119 26.31 -10.47 1.06
C GLN A 119 24.93 -10.88 1.62
N PRO A 120 24.69 -12.18 1.85
CA PRO A 120 23.48 -12.64 2.50
C PRO A 120 23.32 -11.97 3.87
N THR A 121 22.16 -11.40 4.13
CA THR A 121 21.83 -10.81 5.43
C THR A 121 20.83 -11.67 6.17
N SER A 122 21.00 -11.79 7.48
CA SER A 122 19.99 -12.39 8.38
C SER A 122 18.89 -11.39 8.74
N GLN A 123 19.03 -10.12 8.34
CA GLN A 123 18.02 -9.09 8.57
C GLN A 123 16.74 -9.41 7.80
N GLN A 124 15.60 -9.19 8.45
CA GLN A 124 14.31 -9.31 7.80
C GLN A 124 14.14 -8.17 6.80
N GLN A 125 13.81 -8.51 5.56
CA GLN A 125 13.43 -7.53 4.54
C GLN A 125 11.98 -7.15 4.75
N ARG A 126 11.71 -5.85 4.83
CA ARG A 126 10.36 -5.30 4.90
C ARG A 126 9.92 -4.89 3.49
N ILE A 127 8.80 -5.44 3.03
CA ILE A 127 8.18 -5.08 1.76
C ILE A 127 6.82 -4.46 2.05
N ASP A 128 6.59 -3.26 1.53
CA ASP A 128 5.33 -2.54 1.68
C ASP A 128 4.59 -2.47 0.34
N THR A 129 3.32 -2.89 0.36
CA THR A 129 2.41 -2.85 -0.79
C THR A 129 0.98 -2.58 -0.32
N TYR A 130 0.02 -2.58 -1.24
CA TYR A 130 -1.41 -2.47 -0.94
C TYR A 130 -2.13 -3.67 -1.51
N LEU A 131 -3.14 -4.15 -0.78
CA LEU A 131 -4.08 -5.12 -1.32
C LEU A 131 -5.00 -4.38 -2.29
N ARG A 132 -4.87 -4.69 -3.57
CA ARG A 132 -5.78 -4.20 -4.60
C ARG A 132 -6.39 -5.41 -5.26
N GLN A 133 -7.72 -5.43 -5.36
CA GLN A 133 -8.35 -6.36 -6.29
C GLN A 133 -7.90 -5.96 -7.70
N ALA A 134 -7.51 -6.93 -8.51
CA ALA A 134 -7.39 -6.70 -9.94
C ALA A 134 -8.76 -6.23 -10.41
N GLU A 135 -8.83 -5.03 -10.99
CA GLU A 135 -10.07 -4.55 -11.60
C GLU A 135 -10.48 -5.58 -12.64
N ILE A 136 -11.63 -6.24 -12.41
CA ILE A 136 -12.23 -7.13 -13.39
C ILE A 136 -12.75 -6.21 -14.48
N VAL A 137 -12.00 -6.09 -15.57
CA VAL A 137 -12.40 -5.42 -16.82
C VAL A 137 -13.36 -6.31 -17.59
#